data_AF-A0A553FW92-F1
#
_entry.id   AF-A0A553FW92-F1
#
_cell.length_a   1.000
_cell.length_b   1.000
_cell.length_c   1.000
_cell.angle_alpha   90.00
_cell.angle_beta   90.00
_cell.angle_gamma   90.00
#
_symmetry.space_group_name_H-M   'P 1'
#
loop_
_entity.id
_entity.type
_entity.pdbx_description
1 polymer ?
#
loop_
_entity_poly.entity_id
_entity_poly.type
_entity_poly.pdbx_seq_one_letter_code
_entity_poly.pdbx_strand_id
1 'polypeptide(L)'
;MSKFIDELISKSGVAINNGKNQPALAALLLEYGYTPERMAVGESLWSTANSLNKTQQKENGEQLAATETLNKSIEAANAVYIPHLKVARIAFRDDIKYWTQLALKGKRKQSISGWLGQTNVLYTNLLNDENALGKMSEFGQTREKLEVGHQLVTKVEENLATRKKEMGEAQDATKARDKAIDDLQDWYSDYIEIARLALAGQPQYLEMMGIISPS
;
A
#
# COMPACT_ATOMS: atom_id res chain seq x y z
N MET A 1 -0.91 -9.55 14.00
CA MET A 1 -0.01 -10.09 12.97
C MET A 1 1.33 -9.35 12.95
N SER A 2 1.41 -8.04 12.68
CA SER A 2 2.69 -7.27 12.71
C SER A 2 3.53 -7.46 13.98
N LYS A 3 2.90 -7.37 15.16
CA LYS A 3 3.60 -7.52 16.45
C LYS A 3 4.37 -8.86 16.58
N PHE A 4 3.84 -9.94 16.00
CA PHE A 4 4.50 -11.25 16.02
C PHE A 4 5.70 -11.31 15.07
N ILE A 5 5.60 -10.65 13.90
CA ILE A 5 6.69 -10.56 12.93
C ILE A 5 7.87 -9.77 13.51
N ASP A 6 7.59 -8.61 14.11
CA ASP A 6 8.62 -7.76 14.70
C ASP A 6 9.30 -8.46 15.89
N GLU A 7 8.53 -9.23 16.68
CA GLU A 7 9.06 -10.05 17.77
C GLU A 7 9.93 -11.21 17.26
N LEU A 8 9.50 -11.91 16.21
CA LEU A 8 10.30 -12.97 15.58
C LEU A 8 11.63 -12.40 15.06
N ILE A 9 11.59 -11.32 14.27
CA ILE A 9 12.81 -10.68 13.75
C ILE A 9 13.71 -10.26 14.91
N SER A 10 13.16 -9.65 15.97
CA SER A 10 13.96 -9.24 17.12
C SER A 10 14.62 -10.42 17.83
N LYS A 11 13.85 -11.46 18.18
CA LYS A 11 14.36 -12.63 18.92
C LYS A 11 15.35 -13.45 18.11
N SER A 12 15.04 -13.72 16.84
CA SER A 12 15.95 -14.46 15.95
C SER A 12 17.26 -13.70 15.72
N GLY A 13 17.20 -12.38 15.56
CA GLY A 13 18.40 -11.54 15.44
C GLY A 13 19.32 -11.64 16.65
N VAL A 14 18.75 -11.56 17.87
CA VAL A 14 19.52 -11.73 19.13
C VAL A 14 20.14 -13.12 19.20
N ALA A 15 19.37 -14.18 18.96
CA ALA A 15 19.83 -15.55 19.07
C ALA A 15 20.93 -15.89 18.06
N ILE A 16 20.79 -15.42 16.81
CA ILE A 16 21.80 -15.62 15.74
C ILE A 16 23.07 -14.85 16.08
N ASN A 17 22.95 -13.57 16.44
CA ASN A 17 24.10 -12.73 16.79
C ASN A 17 24.91 -13.32 17.94
N ASN A 18 24.23 -13.73 19.01
CA ASN A 18 24.90 -14.24 20.21
C ASN A 18 25.45 -15.65 19.99
N GLY A 19 24.74 -16.52 19.28
CA GLY A 19 25.24 -17.87 18.95
C GLY A 19 26.46 -17.85 18.03
N LYS A 20 26.59 -16.84 17.16
CA LYS A 20 27.73 -16.68 16.25
C LYS A 20 28.93 -15.98 16.91
N ASN A 21 28.67 -14.92 17.67
CA ASN A 21 29.73 -14.01 18.14
C ASN A 21 30.27 -14.34 19.54
N GLN A 22 29.66 -15.27 20.27
CA GLN A 22 30.17 -15.73 21.55
C GLN A 22 30.92 -17.06 21.38
N PRO A 23 32.26 -17.10 21.54
CA PRO A 23 33.06 -18.28 21.21
C PRO A 23 32.64 -19.56 21.96
N ALA A 24 32.29 -19.43 23.25
CA ALA A 24 31.85 -20.56 24.07
C ALA A 24 30.50 -21.13 23.60
N LEU A 25 29.56 -20.27 23.20
CA LEU A 25 28.28 -20.67 22.63
C LEU A 25 28.46 -21.32 21.26
N ALA A 26 29.26 -20.70 20.39
CA ALA A 26 29.53 -21.20 19.05
C ALA A 26 30.16 -22.60 19.09
N ALA A 27 31.09 -22.85 20.03
CA ALA A 27 31.70 -24.17 20.20
C ALA A 27 30.68 -25.25 20.59
N LEU A 28 29.74 -24.95 21.50
CA LEU A 28 28.70 -25.90 21.92
C LEU A 28 27.68 -26.16 20.79
N LEU A 29 27.29 -25.11 20.06
CA LEU A 29 26.37 -25.23 18.93
C LEU A 29 26.99 -26.01 17.76
N LEU A 30 28.31 -25.89 17.56
CA LEU A 30 29.06 -26.62 16.54
C LEU A 30 28.98 -28.14 16.75
N GLU A 31 29.03 -28.62 17.99
CA GLU A 31 28.89 -30.05 18.32
C GLU A 31 27.54 -30.64 17.88
N TYR A 32 26.51 -29.79 17.77
CA TYR A 32 25.16 -30.16 17.34
C TYR A 32 24.89 -29.79 15.87
N GLY A 33 25.93 -29.47 15.10
CA GLY A 33 25.83 -29.25 13.65
C GLY A 33 25.41 -27.84 13.22
N TYR A 34 25.48 -26.84 14.11
CA TYR A 34 25.39 -25.43 13.75
C TYR A 34 26.79 -24.88 13.45
N THR A 35 27.29 -25.24 12.27
CA THR A 35 28.58 -24.75 11.77
C THR A 35 28.52 -23.25 11.42
N PRO A 36 29.68 -22.58 11.27
CA PRO A 36 29.72 -21.19 10.79
C PRO A 36 28.92 -20.97 9.50
N GLU A 37 28.94 -21.94 8.59
CA GLU A 37 28.19 -21.90 7.32
C GLU A 37 26.68 -21.96 7.56
N ARG A 38 26.22 -22.86 8.44
CA ARG A 38 24.79 -22.96 8.78
C ARG A 38 24.28 -21.72 9.52
N MET A 39 25.11 -21.13 10.37
CA MET A 39 24.81 -19.86 11.05
C MET A 39 24.75 -18.69 10.05
N ALA A 40 25.62 -18.67 9.04
CA ALA A 40 25.57 -17.67 7.97
C ALA A 40 24.28 -17.76 7.13
N VAL A 41 23.73 -18.97 6.92
CA VAL A 41 22.40 -19.14 6.30
C VAL A 41 21.31 -18.45 7.14
N GLY A 42 21.27 -18.69 8.46
CA GLY A 42 20.31 -18.05 9.36
C GLY A 42 20.43 -16.52 9.37
N GLU A 43 21.66 -15.99 9.40
CA GLU A 43 21.92 -14.55 9.31
C GLU A 43 21.42 -13.95 7.99
N SER A 44 21.62 -14.66 6.87
CA SER A 44 21.10 -14.23 5.58
C SER A 44 19.57 -14.21 5.57
N LEU A 45 18.91 -15.26 6.08
CA LEU A 45 17.45 -15.32 6.19
C LEU A 45 16.91 -14.17 7.04
N TRP A 46 17.54 -13.92 8.19
CA TRP A 46 17.19 -12.81 9.07
C TRP A 46 17.32 -11.45 8.39
N SER A 47 18.44 -11.22 7.70
CA SER A 47 18.72 -9.97 7.00
C SER A 47 17.68 -9.72 5.90
N THR A 48 17.37 -10.75 5.10
CA THR A 48 16.35 -10.70 4.05
C THR A 48 14.96 -10.41 4.63
N ALA A 49 14.55 -11.14 5.67
CA ALA A 49 13.26 -10.95 6.32
C ALA A 49 13.12 -9.54 6.93
N ASN A 50 14.15 -9.06 7.62
CA ASN A 50 14.17 -7.71 8.20
C ASN A 50 14.10 -6.62 7.12
N SER A 51 14.83 -6.78 6.02
CA SER A 51 14.77 -5.84 4.90
C SER A 51 13.38 -5.83 4.25
N LEU A 52 12.80 -7.00 3.99
CA LEU A 52 11.48 -7.11 3.36
C LEU A 52 10.36 -6.62 4.27
N ASN A 53 10.48 -6.79 5.60
CA ASN A 53 9.54 -6.20 6.55
C ASN A 53 9.54 -4.66 6.48
N LYS A 54 10.73 -4.04 6.38
CA LYS A 54 10.85 -2.58 6.22
C LYS A 54 10.28 -2.10 4.89
N THR A 55 10.58 -2.80 3.79
CA THR A 55 9.98 -2.52 2.47
C THR A 55 8.46 -2.59 2.56
N GLN A 56 7.92 -3.66 3.12
CA GLN A 56 6.48 -3.83 3.27
C GLN A 56 5.82 -2.71 4.08
N GLN A 57 6.45 -2.24 5.17
CA GLN A 57 5.95 -1.11 5.95
C GLN A 57 5.93 0.19 5.14
N LYS A 58 6.97 0.44 4.34
CA LYS A 58 7.05 1.59 3.43
C LYS A 58 5.94 1.55 2.38
N GLU A 59 5.80 0.45 1.64
CA GLU A 59 4.82 0.32 0.56
C GLU A 59 3.37 0.44 1.09
N ASN A 60 3.10 -0.10 2.29
CA ASN A 60 1.82 0.12 2.97
C ASN A 60 1.56 1.60 3.29
N GLY A 61 2.59 2.33 3.73
CA GLY A 61 2.50 3.77 3.97
C GLY A 61 2.20 4.55 2.69
N GLU A 62 2.87 4.20 1.60
CA GLU A 62 2.67 4.82 0.28
C GLU A 62 1.26 4.54 -0.26
N GLN A 63 0.75 3.31 -0.11
CA GLN A 63 -0.64 2.96 -0.47
C GLN A 63 -1.67 3.81 0.30
N LEU A 64 -1.45 4.02 1.60
CA LEU A 64 -2.32 4.86 2.44
C LEU A 64 -2.29 6.32 1.99
N ALA A 65 -1.10 6.87 1.76
CA ALA A 65 -0.92 8.24 1.27
C ALA A 65 -1.55 8.46 -0.12
N ALA A 66 -1.42 7.49 -1.03
CA ALA A 66 -2.05 7.52 -2.35
C ALA A 66 -3.59 7.46 -2.25
N THR A 67 -4.11 6.67 -1.30
CA THR A 67 -5.55 6.61 -1.04
C THR A 67 -6.09 7.94 -0.49
N GLU A 68 -5.38 8.58 0.43
CA GLU A 68 -5.76 9.89 0.95
C GLU A 68 -5.73 10.96 -0.14
N THR A 69 -4.67 10.98 -0.94
CA THR A 69 -4.51 11.89 -2.10
C THR A 69 -5.66 11.73 -3.09
N LEU A 70 -6.02 10.49 -3.42
CA LEU A 70 -7.16 10.22 -4.30
C LEU A 70 -8.47 10.78 -3.71
N ASN A 71 -8.76 10.50 -2.44
CA ASN A 71 -9.99 10.97 -1.79
C ASN A 71 -10.09 12.50 -1.81
N LYS A 72 -9.01 13.20 -1.45
CA LYS A 72 -8.95 14.67 -1.51
C LYS A 72 -9.17 15.20 -2.92
N SER A 73 -8.59 14.54 -3.94
CA SER A 73 -8.81 14.95 -5.34
C SER A 73 -10.25 14.73 -5.80
N ILE A 74 -10.92 13.66 -5.35
CA ILE A 74 -12.33 13.39 -5.65
C ILE A 74 -13.22 14.46 -5.01
N GLU A 75 -12.95 14.84 -3.76
CA GLU A 75 -13.69 15.91 -3.07
C GLU A 75 -13.54 17.25 -3.79
N ALA A 76 -12.30 17.64 -4.12
CA ALA A 76 -12.01 18.87 -4.85
C ALA A 76 -12.69 18.90 -6.23
N ALA A 77 -12.59 17.80 -6.98
CA ALA A 77 -13.23 17.69 -8.29
C ALA A 77 -14.76 17.74 -8.19
N ASN A 78 -15.37 17.06 -7.20
CA ASN A 78 -16.82 17.09 -7.00
C ASN A 78 -17.33 18.47 -6.59
N ALA A 79 -16.58 19.21 -5.76
CA ALA A 79 -16.94 20.56 -5.34
C ALA A 79 -17.13 21.51 -6.54
N VAL A 80 -16.35 21.32 -7.61
CA VAL A 80 -16.43 22.10 -8.86
C VAL A 80 -17.42 21.47 -9.85
N TYR A 81 -17.37 20.16 -10.01
CA TYR A 81 -18.19 19.42 -10.97
C TYR A 81 -19.69 19.51 -10.71
N ILE A 82 -20.12 19.39 -9.44
CA ILE A 82 -21.56 19.35 -9.11
C ILE A 82 -22.26 20.67 -9.46
N PRO A 83 -21.70 21.87 -9.17
CA PRO A 83 -22.21 23.13 -9.69
C PRO A 83 -22.32 23.16 -11.22
N HIS A 84 -21.26 22.80 -11.96
CA HIS A 84 -21.29 22.76 -13.43
C HIS A 84 -22.40 21.86 -13.96
N LEU A 85 -22.56 20.66 -13.39
CA LEU A 85 -23.62 19.73 -13.75
C LEU A 85 -25.02 20.31 -13.50
N LYS A 86 -25.23 20.97 -12.36
CA LYS A 86 -26.51 21.60 -12.02
C LYS A 86 -26.83 22.74 -13.00
N VAL A 87 -25.84 23.57 -13.32
CA VAL A 87 -26.00 24.64 -14.31
C VAL A 87 -26.31 24.06 -15.68
N ALA A 88 -25.59 23.02 -16.13
CA ALA A 88 -25.88 22.36 -17.40
C ALA A 88 -27.32 21.83 -17.47
N ARG A 89 -27.82 21.21 -16.39
CA ARG A 89 -29.23 20.76 -16.32
C ARG A 89 -30.24 21.89 -16.43
N ILE A 90 -29.89 23.09 -15.99
CA ILE A 90 -30.74 24.28 -16.09
C ILE A 90 -30.64 24.86 -17.50
N ALA A 91 -29.42 25.09 -18.00
CA ALA A 91 -29.14 25.69 -19.30
C ALA A 91 -29.68 24.86 -20.48
N PHE A 92 -29.72 23.54 -20.34
CA PHE A 92 -30.17 22.62 -21.39
C PHE A 92 -31.52 21.97 -21.10
N ARG A 93 -32.33 22.52 -20.18
CA ARG A 93 -33.59 21.91 -19.72
C ARG A 93 -34.49 21.41 -20.86
N ASP A 94 -34.66 22.25 -21.88
CA ASP A 94 -35.59 21.99 -22.98
C ASP A 94 -34.92 21.34 -24.21
N ASP A 95 -33.64 20.98 -24.11
CA ASP A 95 -32.84 20.47 -25.23
C ASP A 95 -32.41 19.01 -24.99
N ILE A 96 -33.28 18.08 -25.40
CA ILE A 96 -33.11 16.63 -25.24
C ILE A 96 -31.79 16.12 -25.86
N LYS A 97 -31.31 16.77 -26.92
CA LYS A 97 -30.03 16.42 -27.57
C LYS A 97 -28.89 16.60 -26.57
N TYR A 98 -28.79 17.76 -25.92
CA TYR A 98 -27.75 18.01 -24.91
C TYR A 98 -27.91 17.13 -23.67
N TRP A 99 -29.13 16.79 -23.25
CA TRP A 99 -29.33 15.84 -22.14
C TRP A 99 -28.67 14.49 -22.38
N THR A 100 -28.72 14.01 -23.63
CA THR A 100 -28.12 12.75 -24.04
C THR A 100 -26.62 12.90 -24.25
N GLN A 101 -26.21 13.91 -25.03
CA GLN A 101 -24.80 14.17 -25.37
C GLN A 101 -23.95 14.46 -24.13
N LEU A 102 -24.45 15.25 -23.18
CA LEU A 102 -23.74 15.63 -21.96
C LEU A 102 -23.97 14.65 -20.79
N ALA A 103 -24.67 13.54 -21.03
CA ALA A 103 -25.03 12.55 -20.02
C ALA A 103 -25.66 13.17 -18.75
N LEU A 104 -26.62 14.09 -18.90
CA LEU A 104 -27.21 14.86 -17.79
C LEU A 104 -28.24 14.06 -16.98
N LYS A 105 -28.79 12.99 -17.57
CA LYS A 105 -29.87 12.19 -16.99
C LYS A 105 -29.45 11.44 -15.73
N GLY A 106 -30.37 11.35 -14.77
CA GLY A 106 -30.27 10.46 -13.60
C GLY A 106 -29.27 10.89 -12.53
N LYS A 107 -29.10 10.03 -11.52
CA LYS A 107 -28.10 10.20 -10.48
C LYS A 107 -26.71 9.86 -11.04
N ARG A 108 -25.67 10.49 -10.48
CA ARG A 108 -24.28 10.16 -10.81
C ARG A 108 -23.95 8.77 -10.29
N LYS A 109 -23.13 8.03 -11.03
CA LYS A 109 -22.64 6.71 -10.62
C LYS A 109 -21.80 6.87 -9.35
N GLN A 110 -21.97 5.94 -8.41
CA GLN A 110 -21.23 5.93 -7.15
C GLN A 110 -19.84 5.30 -7.28
N SER A 111 -19.61 4.46 -8.29
CA SER A 111 -18.28 3.93 -8.58
C SER A 111 -17.40 5.00 -9.20
N ILE A 112 -16.12 5.05 -8.81
CA ILE A 112 -15.15 6.03 -9.33
C ILE A 112 -15.05 5.95 -10.85
N SER A 113 -14.92 4.74 -11.42
CA SER A 113 -14.86 4.55 -12.88
C SER A 113 -16.14 5.00 -13.58
N GLY A 114 -17.30 4.79 -12.96
CA GLY A 114 -18.56 5.25 -13.50
C GLY A 114 -18.70 6.77 -13.47
N TRP A 115 -18.26 7.38 -12.36
CA TRP A 115 -18.23 8.83 -12.18
C TRP A 115 -17.27 9.50 -13.16
N LEU A 116 -16.03 8.99 -13.29
CA LEU A 116 -15.02 9.46 -14.26
C LEU A 116 -15.55 9.40 -15.69
N GLY A 117 -16.20 8.30 -16.06
CA GLY A 117 -16.83 8.18 -17.38
C GLY A 117 -17.90 9.24 -17.63
N GLN A 118 -18.72 9.57 -16.63
CA GLN A 118 -19.75 10.60 -16.77
C GLN A 118 -19.19 12.03 -16.75
N THR A 119 -18.14 12.29 -15.97
CA THR A 119 -17.51 13.61 -15.88
C THR A 119 -16.70 13.94 -17.12
N ASN A 120 -15.94 12.98 -17.65
CA ASN A 120 -15.19 13.15 -18.89
C ASN A 120 -16.13 13.41 -20.06
N VAL A 121 -17.21 12.63 -20.21
CA VAL A 121 -18.23 12.88 -21.24
C VAL A 121 -18.82 14.30 -21.14
N LEU A 122 -19.14 14.78 -19.93
CA LEU A 122 -19.65 16.13 -19.74
C LEU A 122 -18.65 17.19 -20.23
N TYR A 123 -17.42 17.16 -19.70
CA TYR A 123 -16.44 18.20 -19.98
C TYR A 123 -15.94 18.16 -21.43
N THR A 124 -15.62 16.98 -21.97
CA THR A 124 -15.19 16.83 -23.36
C THR A 124 -16.25 17.37 -24.31
N ASN A 125 -17.54 17.07 -24.08
CA ASN A 125 -18.59 17.53 -24.98
C ASN A 125 -18.96 19.00 -24.78
N LEU A 126 -18.85 19.54 -23.56
CA LEU A 126 -19.00 20.98 -23.32
C LEU A 126 -17.88 21.78 -23.98
N LEU A 127 -16.62 21.37 -23.81
CA LEU A 127 -15.47 22.13 -24.30
C LEU A 127 -15.31 22.08 -25.82
N ASN A 128 -15.86 21.05 -26.49
CA ASN A 128 -15.80 20.89 -27.94
C ASN A 128 -17.04 21.45 -28.69
N ASP A 129 -18.03 22.00 -27.98
CA ASP A 129 -19.25 22.55 -28.60
C ASP A 129 -19.42 24.03 -28.22
N GLU A 130 -19.12 24.92 -29.16
CA GLU A 130 -19.21 26.38 -28.95
C GLU A 130 -20.63 26.85 -28.59
N ASN A 131 -21.68 26.18 -29.09
CA ASN A 131 -23.05 26.53 -28.70
C ASN A 131 -23.33 26.13 -27.25
N ALA A 132 -22.81 24.99 -26.81
CA ALA A 132 -22.91 24.56 -25.43
C ALA A 132 -22.13 25.49 -24.49
N LEU A 133 -20.94 25.94 -24.90
CA LEU A 133 -20.15 26.94 -24.15
C LEU A 133 -20.87 28.28 -24.05
N GLY A 134 -21.48 28.75 -25.14
CA GLY A 134 -22.28 29.98 -25.14
C GLY A 134 -23.39 29.91 -24.09
N LYS A 135 -24.20 28.84 -24.14
CA LYS A 135 -25.29 28.61 -23.17
C LYS A 135 -24.78 28.49 -21.73
N MET A 136 -23.65 27.83 -21.49
CA MET A 136 -23.06 27.73 -20.14
C MET A 136 -22.53 29.09 -19.65
N SER A 137 -21.98 29.91 -20.55
CA SER A 137 -21.42 31.22 -20.24
C SER A 137 -22.50 32.24 -19.85
N GLU A 138 -23.72 32.12 -20.36
CA GLU A 138 -24.89 32.92 -19.91
C GLU A 138 -25.15 32.75 -18.40
N PHE A 139 -24.80 31.58 -17.83
CA PHE A 139 -24.89 31.30 -16.39
C PHE A 139 -23.54 31.48 -15.66
N GLY A 140 -22.60 32.22 -16.27
CA GLY A 140 -21.30 32.55 -15.70
C GLY A 140 -20.32 31.37 -15.62
N GLN A 141 -20.58 30.27 -16.34
CA GLN A 141 -19.68 29.13 -16.47
C GLN A 141 -18.87 29.28 -17.76
N THR A 142 -17.78 30.02 -17.67
CA THR A 142 -16.89 30.29 -18.80
C THR A 142 -16.08 29.07 -19.18
N ARG A 143 -15.46 29.08 -20.37
CA ARG A 143 -14.54 28.03 -20.82
C ARG A 143 -13.46 27.75 -19.78
N GLU A 144 -12.85 28.79 -19.21
CA GLU A 144 -11.76 28.67 -18.25
C GLU A 144 -12.21 27.91 -16.99
N LYS A 145 -13.43 28.18 -16.49
CA LYS A 145 -13.97 27.45 -15.33
C LYS A 145 -14.23 25.98 -15.65
N LEU A 146 -14.75 25.69 -16.84
CA LEU A 146 -14.98 24.32 -17.29
C LEU A 146 -13.67 23.56 -17.50
N GLU A 147 -12.64 24.21 -18.03
CA GLU A 147 -11.28 23.66 -18.17
C GLU A 147 -10.65 23.35 -16.81
N VAL A 148 -10.76 24.25 -15.83
CA VAL A 148 -10.31 23.97 -14.45
C VAL A 148 -11.04 22.76 -13.87
N GLY A 149 -12.36 22.68 -14.07
CA GLY A 149 -13.15 21.51 -13.65
C GLY A 149 -12.70 20.21 -14.33
N HIS A 150 -12.39 20.26 -15.62
CA HIS A 150 -11.89 19.12 -16.38
C HIS A 150 -10.50 18.68 -15.89
N GLN A 151 -9.58 19.62 -15.65
CA GLN A 151 -8.25 19.34 -15.11
C GLN A 151 -8.31 18.65 -13.74
N LEU A 152 -9.22 19.06 -12.86
CA LEU A 152 -9.43 18.40 -11.58
C LEU A 152 -9.91 16.95 -11.74
N VAL A 153 -10.78 16.67 -12.71
CA VAL A 153 -11.23 15.31 -13.04
C VAL A 153 -10.09 14.47 -13.60
N THR A 154 -9.30 15.02 -14.53
CA THR A 154 -8.09 14.34 -15.03
C THR A 154 -7.13 14.03 -13.90
N LYS A 155 -6.99 14.91 -12.90
CA LYS A 155 -6.15 14.66 -11.74
C LYS A 155 -6.64 13.50 -10.87
N VAL A 156 -7.96 13.32 -10.75
CA VAL A 156 -8.54 12.14 -10.09
C VAL A 156 -8.16 10.85 -10.84
N GLU A 157 -8.19 10.87 -12.16
CA GLU A 157 -7.83 9.72 -12.99
C GLU A 157 -6.34 9.33 -12.82
N GLU A 158 -5.44 10.31 -12.82
CA GLU A 158 -4.02 10.11 -12.51
C GLU A 158 -3.82 9.51 -11.11
N ASN A 159 -4.44 10.11 -10.09
CA ASN A 159 -4.31 9.64 -8.71
C ASN A 159 -4.91 8.24 -8.51
N LEU A 160 -5.94 7.89 -9.28
CA LEU A 160 -6.52 6.54 -9.26
C LEU A 160 -5.53 5.53 -9.83
N ALA A 161 -4.83 5.87 -10.92
CA ALA A 161 -3.78 5.03 -11.48
C ALA A 161 -2.63 4.83 -10.49
N THR A 162 -2.15 5.91 -9.85
CA THR A 162 -1.15 5.84 -8.79
C THR A 162 -1.61 4.93 -7.65
N ARG A 163 -2.80 5.15 -7.07
CA ARG A 163 -3.32 4.27 -6.00
C ARG A 163 -3.34 2.79 -6.41
N LYS A 164 -3.72 2.48 -7.65
CA LYS A 164 -3.73 1.09 -8.14
C LYS A 164 -2.33 0.49 -8.20
N LYS A 165 -1.34 1.27 -8.65
CA LYS A 165 0.07 0.86 -8.65
C LYS A 165 0.56 0.57 -7.24
N GLU A 166 0.40 1.51 -6.31
CA GLU A 166 0.85 1.37 -4.92
C GLU A 166 0.14 0.19 -4.21
N MET A 167 -1.14 -0.07 -4.55
CA MET A 167 -1.85 -1.25 -4.05
C MET A 167 -1.23 -2.57 -4.55
N GLY A 168 -0.73 -2.61 -5.79
CA GLY A 168 -0.02 -3.78 -6.31
C GLY A 168 1.32 -3.98 -5.61
N GLU A 169 2.10 -2.90 -5.49
CA GLU A 169 3.41 -2.92 -4.80
C GLU A 169 3.28 -3.35 -3.34
N ALA A 170 2.29 -2.84 -2.61
CA ALA A 170 2.00 -3.26 -1.23
C ALA A 170 1.60 -4.75 -1.12
N GLN A 171 0.84 -5.26 -2.09
CA GLN A 171 0.47 -6.69 -2.13
C GLN A 171 1.69 -7.58 -2.38
N ASP A 172 2.55 -7.21 -3.32
CA ASP A 172 3.73 -8.00 -3.64
C ASP A 172 4.79 -7.93 -2.53
N ALA A 173 4.97 -6.77 -1.91
CA ALA A 173 5.82 -6.62 -0.72
C ALA A 173 5.31 -7.46 0.46
N THR A 174 3.98 -7.56 0.63
CA THR A 174 3.36 -8.41 1.65
C THR A 174 3.67 -9.88 1.41
N LYS A 175 3.46 -10.39 0.18
CA LYS A 175 3.78 -11.77 -0.18
C LYS A 175 5.27 -12.09 0.00
N ALA A 176 6.15 -11.19 -0.44
CA ALA A 176 7.60 -11.37 -0.34
C ALA A 176 8.06 -11.42 1.13
N ARG A 177 7.54 -10.51 1.96
CA ARG A 177 7.79 -10.51 3.40
C ARG A 177 7.31 -11.81 4.04
N ASP A 178 6.06 -12.21 3.79
CA ASP A 178 5.46 -13.37 4.44
C ASP A 178 6.27 -14.64 4.13
N LYS A 179 6.67 -14.83 2.87
CA LYS A 179 7.57 -15.92 2.50
C LYS A 179 8.91 -15.88 3.27
N ALA A 180 9.55 -14.71 3.35
CA ALA A 180 10.84 -14.59 4.04
C ALA A 180 10.71 -14.79 5.56
N ILE A 181 9.55 -14.45 6.13
CA ILE A 181 9.23 -14.68 7.53
C ILE A 181 9.02 -16.16 7.80
N ASP A 182 8.32 -16.88 6.92
CA ASP A 182 8.15 -18.33 7.04
C ASP A 182 9.51 -19.04 6.95
N ASP A 183 10.32 -18.70 5.95
CA ASP A 183 11.66 -19.28 5.78
C ASP A 183 12.57 -19.01 7.01
N LEU A 184 12.47 -17.82 7.62
CA LEU A 184 13.19 -17.49 8.86
C LEU A 184 12.63 -18.25 10.07
N GLN A 185 11.31 -18.33 10.20
CA GLN A 185 10.63 -18.99 11.31
C GLN A 185 10.96 -20.48 11.35
N ASP A 186 10.95 -21.16 10.19
CA ASP A 186 11.31 -22.57 10.07
C ASP A 186 12.75 -22.79 10.56
N TRP A 187 13.70 -22.05 10.00
CA TRP A 187 15.11 -22.16 10.40
C TRP A 187 15.33 -21.82 11.87
N TYR A 188 14.67 -20.76 12.36
CA TYR A 188 14.78 -20.31 13.74
C TYR A 188 14.21 -21.34 14.72
N SER A 189 13.13 -22.02 14.38
CA SER A 189 12.50 -23.01 15.26
C SER A 189 13.44 -24.20 15.48
N ASP A 190 13.99 -24.77 14.41
CA ASP A 190 15.01 -25.82 14.48
C ASP A 190 16.23 -25.38 15.29
N TYR A 191 16.68 -24.15 15.06
CA TYR A 191 17.83 -23.58 15.77
C TYR A 191 17.62 -23.47 17.26
N ILE A 192 16.45 -22.99 17.69
CA ILE A 192 16.14 -22.87 19.11
C ILE A 192 15.98 -24.24 19.77
N GLU A 193 15.38 -25.23 19.10
CA GLU A 193 15.29 -26.58 19.63
C GLU A 193 16.66 -27.22 19.85
N ILE A 194 17.55 -27.11 18.86
CA ILE A 194 18.92 -27.61 18.99
C ILE A 194 19.71 -26.83 20.03
N ALA A 195 19.57 -25.50 20.10
CA ALA A 195 20.21 -24.68 21.12
C ALA A 195 19.77 -25.08 22.53
N ARG A 196 18.49 -25.41 22.74
CA ARG A 196 17.98 -25.94 24.02
C ARG A 196 18.64 -27.26 24.41
N LEU A 197 18.90 -28.14 23.45
CA LEU A 197 19.61 -29.41 23.70
C LEU A 197 21.09 -29.18 24.00
N ALA A 198 21.77 -28.38 23.17
CA ALA A 198 23.20 -28.09 23.30
C ALA A 198 23.55 -27.37 24.61
N LEU A 199 22.62 -26.55 25.13
CA LEU A 199 22.83 -25.69 26.29
C LEU A 199 22.01 -26.14 27.52
N ALA A 200 21.50 -27.37 27.55
CA ALA A 200 20.61 -27.86 28.60
C ALA A 200 21.20 -27.73 30.02
N GLY A 201 22.52 -27.85 30.17
CA GLY A 201 23.23 -27.67 31.44
C GLY A 201 23.71 -26.23 31.72
N GLN A 202 23.41 -25.27 30.84
CA GLN A 202 23.96 -23.91 30.88
C GLN A 202 22.86 -22.86 30.68
N PRO A 203 21.97 -22.65 31.67
CA PRO A 203 20.81 -21.76 31.55
C PRO A 203 21.16 -20.31 31.18
N GLN A 204 22.30 -19.81 31.69
CA GLN A 204 22.79 -18.46 31.38
C GLN A 204 23.03 -18.25 29.88
N TYR A 205 23.39 -19.31 29.16
CA TYR A 205 23.64 -19.28 27.72
C TYR A 205 22.34 -19.28 26.91
N LEU A 206 21.28 -19.93 27.42
CA LEU A 206 19.93 -19.82 26.85
C LEU A 206 19.37 -18.40 27.03
N GLU A 207 19.55 -17.81 28.20
CA GLU A 207 19.12 -16.42 28.46
C GLU A 207 19.85 -15.42 27.56
N MET A 208 21.16 -15.60 27.33
CA MET A 208 21.91 -14.79 26.37
C MET A 208 21.33 -14.88 24.96
N MET A 209 20.80 -16.02 24.54
CA MET A 209 20.14 -16.17 23.23
C MET A 209 18.70 -15.62 23.20
N GLY A 210 18.20 -15.06 24.32
CA GLY A 210 16.82 -14.60 24.45
C GLY A 210 15.81 -15.74 24.59
N ILE A 211 16.28 -16.95 24.92
CA ILE A 211 15.46 -18.14 25.13
C ILE A 211 15.08 -18.18 26.61
N ILE A 212 13.82 -17.91 26.93
CA ILE A 212 13.32 -18.10 28.29
C ILE A 212 13.11 -19.62 28.49
N SER A 213 13.82 -20.20 29.46
CA SER A 213 13.49 -21.54 29.95
C SER A 213 12.15 -21.48 30.67
N PRO A 214 11.19 -22.39 30.39
CA PRO A 214 10.04 -22.52 31.27
C PRO A 214 10.57 -22.91 32.66
N SER A 215 10.34 -22.02 33.62
CA SER A 215 10.52 -22.24 35.05
C SER A 215 9.63 -23.37 35.55
#